data_AF-A0A9X0NZ49-F1
#
_entry.id   AF-A0A9X0NZ49-F1
#
_cell.length_a   1.000
_cell.length_b   1.000
_cell.length_c   1.000
_cell.angle_alpha   90.00
_cell.angle_beta   90.00
_cell.angle_gamma   90.00
#
_symmetry.space_group_name_H-M   'P 1'
#
loop_
_entity.id
_entity.type
_entity.pdbx_description
1 polymer ?
#
loop_
_entity_poly.entity_id
_entity_poly.type
_entity_poly.pdbx_seq_one_letter_code
_entity_poly.pdbx_strand_id
1 'polypeptide(L)' 'MFFTDSSPNEVAFCLANKNNTPAMDRDDGSKVVLVKNAYGGVSLAFTIWPDGEGSRVEYRRAFGTIGASWKQCVGA' A
#
# COMPACT_ATOMS: atom_id res chain seq x y z
N MET A 1 8.68 -0.28 -9.85
CA MET A 1 9.44 -0.62 -8.63
C MET A 1 10.50 0.43 -8.43
N PHE A 2 10.81 0.77 -7.18
CA PHE A 2 11.80 1.77 -6.78
C PHE A 2 12.64 1.24 -5.61
N PHE A 3 13.84 1.76 -5.44
CA PHE A 3 14.70 1.52 -4.29
C PHE A 3 15.03 2.85 -3.62
N THR A 4 15.22 2.84 -2.30
CA THR A 4 15.55 4.03 -1.51
C THR A 4 16.35 3.62 -0.28
N ASP A 5 17.25 4.49 0.16
CA ASP A 5 18.03 4.30 1.40
C ASP A 5 17.19 4.52 2.67
N SER A 6 15.95 4.99 2.54
CA SER A 6 15.04 5.16 3.66
C SER A 6 14.46 3.84 4.14
N SER A 7 14.29 3.71 5.45
CA SER A 7 13.68 2.54 6.07
C SER A 7 12.20 2.38 5.68
N PRO A 8 11.63 1.16 5.80
CA PRO A 8 10.22 0.95 5.48
C PRO A 8 9.27 1.87 6.28
N ASN A 9 9.65 2.18 7.53
CA ASN A 9 8.89 3.08 8.41
C ASN A 9 8.86 4.52 7.86
N GLU A 10 10.00 5.06 7.43
CA GLU A 10 10.08 6.43 6.92
C GLU A 10 9.29 6.58 5.61
N VAL A 11 9.43 5.61 4.70
CA VAL A 11 8.70 5.60 3.44
C VAL A 11 7.20 5.46 3.70
N ALA A 12 6.80 4.54 4.57
CA ALA A 12 5.39 4.33 4.91
C ALA A 12 4.79 5.55 5.59
N PHE A 13 5.50 6.18 6.53
CA PHE A 13 5.06 7.41 7.20
C PHE A 13 4.86 8.54 6.19
N CYS A 14 5.82 8.75 5.28
CA CYS A 14 5.73 9.79 4.26
C CYS A 14 4.49 9.58 3.36
N LEU A 15 4.33 8.36 2.84
CA LEU A 15 3.18 8.00 2.00
C LEU A 15 1.85 8.14 2.75
N ALA A 16 1.78 7.65 3.99
CA ALA A 16 0.61 7.73 4.84
C ALA A 16 0.20 9.18 5.11
N ASN A 17 1.15 10.02 5.54
CA ASN A 17 0.93 11.40 5.90
C ASN A 17 0.51 12.25 4.69
N LYS A 18 1.16 12.07 3.53
CA LYS A 18 0.82 12.83 2.31
C LYS A 18 -0.54 12.47 1.71
N ASN A 19 -1.03 11.24 1.96
CA ASN A 19 -2.29 10.77 1.39
C ASN A 19 -3.42 10.68 2.42
N ASN A 20 -3.16 11.02 3.69
CA ASN A 20 -4.10 10.88 4.81
C ASN A 20 -4.69 9.45 4.91
N THR A 21 -3.80 8.46 4.81
CA THR A 21 -4.17 7.03 4.89
C THR A 21 -3.26 6.32 5.86
N PRO A 22 -3.75 5.39 6.69
CA PRO A 22 -2.87 4.64 7.59
C PRO A 22 -1.94 3.71 6.81
N ALA A 23 -0.72 3.56 7.29
CA ALA A 23 0.15 2.45 6.91
C ALA A 23 -0.27 1.19 7.67
N MET A 24 -0.23 0.04 7.02
CA MET A 24 -0.47 -1.27 7.62
C MET A 24 0.85 -2.01 7.75
N ASP A 25 1.15 -2.44 8.97
CA ASP A 25 2.31 -3.27 9.28
C ASP A 25 2.08 -4.72 8.86
N ARG A 26 3.16 -5.41 8.48
CA ARG A 26 3.17 -6.85 8.25
C ARG A 26 4.27 -7.51 9.08
N ASP A 27 4.07 -8.80 9.35
CA ASP A 27 4.98 -9.61 10.17
C ASP A 27 6.37 -9.81 9.53
N ASP A 28 6.48 -9.65 8.20
CA ASP A 28 7.74 -9.71 7.46
C ASP A 28 8.54 -8.39 7.49
N GLY A 29 8.10 -7.41 8.30
CA GLY A 29 8.68 -6.08 8.38
C GLY A 29 8.30 -5.15 7.22
N SER A 30 7.57 -5.65 6.22
CA SER A 30 7.08 -4.81 5.13
C SER A 30 5.91 -3.94 5.58
N LYS A 31 5.68 -2.85 4.85
CA LYS A 31 4.56 -1.92 5.06
C LYS A 31 3.67 -1.87 3.84
N VAL A 32 2.38 -1.63 4.06
CA VAL A 32 1.42 -1.36 2.99
C VAL A 32 0.76 -0.02 3.20
N VAL A 33 0.70 0.77 2.13
CA VAL A 33 -0.10 2.01 2.12
C VAL A 33 -1.10 1.93 0.98
N LEU A 34 -2.38 2.10 1.30
CA LEU A 34 -3.49 2.06 0.34
C LEU A 34 -4.03 3.48 0.14
N VAL A 35 -3.73 4.09 -1.01
CA VAL A 35 -4.28 5.38 -1.38
C VAL A 35 -5.68 5.17 -1.96
N LYS A 36 -6.67 5.83 -1.37
CA LYS A 36 -8.08 5.71 -1.75
C LYS A 36 -8.55 6.92 -2.55
N ASN A 37 -9.50 6.71 -3.45
CA ASN A 37 -10.24 7.78 -4.12
C ASN A 37 -11.33 8.37 -3.19
N ALA A 38 -12.03 9.40 -3.68
CA ALA A 38 -13.10 10.07 -2.95
C ALA A 38 -14.27 9.16 -2.53
N TYR A 39 -14.43 7.99 -3.16
CA TYR A 39 -15.46 7.01 -2.85
C TYR A 39 -14.96 5.90 -1.90
N GLY A 40 -13.74 6.02 -1.37
CA GLY A 40 -13.14 5.05 -0.45
C GLY A 40 -12.52 3.82 -1.12
N GLY A 41 -12.56 3.72 -2.45
CA GLY A 41 -11.94 2.63 -3.20
C GLY A 41 -10.43 2.81 -3.34
N VAL A 42 -9.66 1.72 -3.20
CA VAL A 42 -8.20 1.76 -3.39
C VAL A 42 -7.88 2.08 -4.86
N SER A 43 -7.09 3.11 -5.11
CA SER A 43 -6.59 3.48 -6.44
C SER A 43 -5.12 3.14 -6.62
N LEU A 44 -4.34 3.20 -5.55
CA LEU A 44 -2.93 2.79 -5.53
C LEU A 44 -2.65 1.99 -4.27
N ALA A 45 -1.86 0.93 -4.40
CA ALA A 45 -1.33 0.19 -3.26
C ALA A 45 0.18 0.14 -3.35
N PHE A 46 0.83 0.58 -2.29
CA PHE A 46 2.27 0.48 -2.11
C PHE A 46 2.56 -0.70 -1.21
N THR A 47 3.51 -1.55 -1.58
CA THR A 47 4.18 -2.46 -0.66
C THR A 47 5.64 -2.01 -0.55
N ILE A 48 6.14 -1.89 0.68
CA ILE A 48 7.47 -1.39 1.00
C ILE A 48 8.17 -2.51 1.77
N TRP A 49 9.11 -3.21 1.15
CA TRP A 49 9.88 -4.28 1.80
C TRP A 49 11.19 -3.73 2.35
N PRO A 50 11.68 -4.27 3.48
CA PRO A 50 13.07 -4.07 3.89
C PRO A 50 14.03 -4.51 2.78
N ASP A 51 15.08 -3.72 2.54
CA ASP A 51 16.15 -4.05 1.59
C ASP A 51 17.49 -3.49 2.11
N GLY A 52 18.24 -4.31 2.84
CA GLY A 52 19.43 -3.86 3.58
C GLY A 52 19.07 -2.82 4.62
N GLU A 53 19.76 -1.66 4.58
CA GLU A 53 19.44 -0.49 5.42
C GLU A 53 18.26 0.34 4.87
N GLY A 54 17.86 0.10 3.63
CA GLY A 54 16.84 0.85 2.92
C GLY A 54 15.57 0.05 2.65
N SER A 55 14.89 0.40 1.55
CA SER A 55 13.63 -0.20 1.14
C SER A 55 13.52 -0.45 -0.35
N ARG A 56 12.91 -1.58 -0.70
CA ARG A 56 12.34 -1.84 -2.02
C ARG A 56 10.86 -1.47 -2.01
N VAL A 57 10.43 -0.61 -2.92
CA VAL A 57 9.04 -0.12 -3.02
C VAL A 57 8.40 -0.57 -4.32
N GLU A 58 7.26 -1.25 -4.24
CA GLU A 58 6.42 -1.54 -5.38
C GLU A 58 5.08 -0.85 -5.23
N TYR A 59 4.59 -0.27 -6.33
CA TYR A 59 3.25 0.29 -6.40
C TYR A 59 2.44 -0.47 -7.44
N ARG A 60 1.17 -0.71 -7.12
CA ARG A 60 0.19 -1.36 -7.99
C ARG A 60 -0.91 -0.36 -8.32
N ARG A 61 -1.24 -0.23 -9.61
CA ARG A 61 -2.29 0.69 -10.13
C ARG A 61 -3.54 -0.03 -10.64
N ALA A 62 -3.54 -1.36 -10.65
CA ALA A 62 -4.57 -2.17 -11.30
C ALA A 62 -5.79 -2.47 -10.40
N PHE A 63 -6.24 -1.48 -9.63
CA PHE A 63 -7.53 -1.57 -8.95
C PHE A 63 -8.57 -1.00 -9.91
N GLY A 64 -9.16 -1.88 -10.73
CA GLY A 64 -10.25 -1.50 -11.63
C GLY A 64 -11.46 -0.97 -10.87
N THR A 65 -12.57 -0.72 -11.59
CA THR A 65 -13.86 -0.44 -10.95
C THR A 65 -14.14 -1.48 -9.88
N ILE A 66 -14.54 -1.07 -8.68
CA ILE A 66 -14.95 -2.00 -7.61
C ILE A 66 -16.21 -2.71 -8.11
N GLY A 67 -16.00 -3.83 -8.82
CA GLY A 67 -17.05 -4.75 -9.21
C GLY A 67 -17.53 -5.52 -7.99
N ALA A 68 -18.69 -6.16 -8.12
CA ALA A 68 -19.27 -6.98 -7.06
C ALA A 68 -18.54 -8.33 -6.86
N SER A 69 -17.41 -8.61 -7.52
CA SER A 69 -16.71 -9.90 -7.46
C SER A 69 -16.30 -10.30 -6.03
N TRP A 70 -16.04 -9.34 -5.14
CA TRP A 70 -15.77 -9.63 -3.72
C TRP A 70 -16.97 -10.27 -3.00
N LYS A 71 -18.21 -10.06 -3.48
CA LYS A 71 -19.41 -10.67 -2.91
C LYS A 71 -19.36 -12.20 -3.00
N GLN A 72 -18.75 -12.73 -4.07
CA GLN A 72 -18.51 -14.16 -4.24
C GLN A 72 -17.61 -14.74 -3.13
N CYS A 73 -16.69 -13.94 -2.59
CA CYS A 73 -15.78 -14.36 -1.53
C CYS A 73 -16.42 -14.33 -0.14
N VAL A 74 -17.50 -13.58 0.07
CA VAL A 74 -18.20 -13.45 1.36
C VAL A 74 -19.60 -14.10 1.36
N GLY A 75 -19.95 -14.82 0.28
CA GLY A 75 -21.22 -15.53 0.16
C GLY A 75 -22.44 -14.65 -0.11
N ALA A 76 -22.26 -13.51 -0.79
CA ALA A 76 -23.35 -12.61 -1.20
C ALA A 76 -23.62 -12.62 -2.71
#